data_AF-A0A3D5AYZ5-F1
#
_entry.id   AF-A0A3D5AYZ5-F1
#
_cell.length_a   1.000
_cell.length_b   1.000
_cell.length_c   1.000
_cell.angle_alpha   90.00
_cell.angle_beta   90.00
_cell.angle_gamma   90.00
#
_symmetry.space_group_name_H-M   'P 1'
#
loop_
_entity.id
_entity.type
_entity.pdbx_description
1 polymer ?
#
loop_
_entity_poly.entity_id
_entity_poly.type
_entity_poly.pdbx_seq_one_letter_code
_entity_poly.pdbx_strand_id
1 'polypeptide(L)'
;MNYLAHAFLSRATPDLLTGGLLGDFVKGRLDGRYSPAVSAGIALHRAVDRFTDDHTLVLASRACMAPERRRFAGILVDVFYDHFLARHWRRYHDQPLEHFTRQVYAVLWPQRRQFPERLQRILPWMRADDWLASYAKIESVDAVLHGMTRRFRYTARAAPMADGVHDLLAHYGTLEQQFHSFFPLLVDFTANLPPQLDDFPASVTARRG
;
A
#
# COMPACT_ATOMS: atom_id res chain seq x y z
N MET A 1 -1.59 3.89 -2.25
CA MET A 1 -1.82 3.29 -0.91
C MET A 1 -0.70 2.27 -0.63
N ASN A 2 -0.64 1.62 0.54
CA ASN A 2 0.36 0.57 0.82
C ASN A 2 -0.32 -0.79 1.08
N TYR A 3 0.44 -1.81 1.53
CA TYR A 3 0.05 -3.21 1.51
C TYR A 3 -1.27 -3.54 2.23
N LEU A 4 -1.54 -2.97 3.40
CA LEU A 4 -2.74 -3.29 4.18
C LEU A 4 -4.00 -2.78 3.46
N ALA A 5 -3.99 -1.54 2.98
CA ALA A 5 -5.12 -1.01 2.23
C ALA A 5 -5.35 -1.76 0.92
N HIS A 6 -4.30 -2.13 0.18
CA HIS A 6 -4.48 -2.95 -1.01
C HIS A 6 -5.05 -4.33 -0.67
N ALA A 7 -4.59 -4.97 0.41
CA ALA A 7 -5.16 -6.23 0.89
C ALA A 7 -6.64 -6.08 1.23
N PHE A 8 -6.99 -5.00 1.95
CA PHE A 8 -8.36 -4.70 2.34
C PHE A 8 -9.25 -4.51 1.11
N LEU A 9 -8.87 -3.64 0.17
CA LEU A 9 -9.70 -3.30 -0.99
C LEU A 9 -9.86 -4.45 -1.98
N SER A 10 -8.96 -5.43 -1.97
CA SER A 10 -9.00 -6.61 -2.86
C SER A 10 -9.50 -7.90 -2.18
N ARG A 11 -10.07 -7.80 -0.97
CA ARG A 11 -10.43 -8.95 -0.12
C ARG A 11 -11.59 -9.84 -0.59
N ALA A 12 -12.25 -9.50 -1.70
CA ALA A 12 -13.46 -10.20 -2.16
C ALA A 12 -13.21 -11.68 -2.51
N THR A 13 -12.04 -12.00 -3.08
CA THR A 13 -11.63 -13.37 -3.38
C THR A 13 -10.13 -13.58 -3.15
N PRO A 14 -9.66 -14.82 -2.92
CA PRO A 14 -8.23 -15.10 -2.76
C PRO A 14 -7.37 -14.65 -3.95
N ASP A 15 -7.88 -14.80 -5.17
CA ASP A 15 -7.16 -14.41 -6.39
C ASP A 15 -7.07 -12.89 -6.55
N LEU A 16 -8.16 -12.16 -6.29
CA LEU A 16 -8.15 -10.69 -6.29
C LEU A 16 -7.18 -10.15 -5.24
N LEU A 17 -7.22 -10.72 -4.03
CA LEU A 17 -6.31 -10.37 -2.94
C LEU A 17 -4.85 -10.61 -3.33
N THR A 18 -4.58 -11.75 -3.95
CA THR A 18 -3.24 -12.07 -4.46
C THR A 18 -2.77 -11.03 -5.47
N GLY A 19 -3.63 -10.69 -6.44
CA GLY A 19 -3.32 -9.66 -7.44
C GLY A 19 -3.10 -8.28 -6.81
N GLY A 20 -3.92 -7.90 -5.84
CA GLY A 20 -3.83 -6.63 -5.13
C GLY A 20 -2.48 -6.41 -4.42
N LEU A 21 -1.89 -7.50 -3.89
CA LEU A 21 -0.56 -7.48 -3.28
C LEU A 21 0.57 -7.57 -4.31
N LEU A 22 0.33 -8.22 -5.45
CA LEU A 22 1.31 -8.36 -6.53
C LEU A 22 1.52 -7.07 -7.33
N GLY A 23 0.60 -6.10 -7.29
CA GLY A 23 0.67 -4.89 -8.12
C GLY A 23 1.97 -4.07 -7.96
N ASP A 24 2.56 -4.10 -6.76
CA ASP A 24 3.84 -3.45 -6.49
C ASP A 24 5.05 -4.16 -7.12
N PHE A 25 4.91 -5.47 -7.36
CA PHE A 25 5.95 -6.37 -7.84
C PHE A 25 5.85 -6.67 -9.33
N VAL A 26 4.69 -6.37 -9.95
CA VAL A 26 4.40 -6.62 -11.36
C VAL A 26 4.25 -5.29 -12.10
N LYS A 27 5.28 -4.91 -12.85
CA LYS A 27 5.30 -3.71 -13.69
C LYS A 27 5.02 -4.08 -15.15
N GLY A 28 4.41 -3.16 -15.90
CA GLY A 28 4.14 -3.33 -17.34
C GLY A 28 2.87 -4.11 -17.66
N ARG A 29 2.79 -4.62 -18.90
CA ARG A 29 1.63 -5.37 -19.39
C ARG A 29 1.54 -6.74 -18.70
N LEU A 30 0.31 -7.21 -18.50
CA LEU A 30 0.04 -8.52 -17.93
C LEU A 30 0.06 -9.53 -19.10
N ASP A 31 1.24 -10.00 -19.46
CA ASP A 31 1.48 -10.84 -20.66
C ASP A 31 1.00 -12.30 -20.47
N GLY A 32 -0.21 -12.51 -19.93
CA GLY A 32 -0.81 -13.82 -19.71
C GLY A 32 -0.16 -14.66 -18.60
N ARG A 33 0.77 -14.09 -17.82
CA ARG A 33 1.48 -14.81 -16.73
C ARG A 33 0.57 -15.19 -15.56
N TYR A 34 -0.55 -14.50 -15.37
CA TYR A 34 -1.45 -14.67 -14.23
C TYR A 34 -2.86 -15.04 -14.69
N SER A 35 -3.63 -15.70 -13.83
CA SER A 35 -5.05 -15.96 -14.09
C SER A 35 -5.80 -14.64 -14.32
N PRO A 36 -6.95 -14.64 -15.02
CA PRO A 36 -7.76 -13.44 -15.19
C PRO A 36 -8.11 -12.75 -13.87
N ALA A 37 -8.42 -13.53 -12.82
CA ALA A 37 -8.76 -12.99 -11.50
C ALA A 37 -7.57 -12.33 -10.78
N VAL A 38 -6.37 -12.92 -10.85
CA VAL A 38 -5.15 -12.30 -10.30
C VAL A 38 -4.78 -11.05 -11.11
N SER A 39 -4.92 -11.09 -12.43
CA SER A 39 -4.71 -9.93 -13.30
C SER A 39 -5.66 -8.79 -12.95
N ALA A 40 -6.93 -9.08 -12.70
CA ALA A 40 -7.90 -8.11 -12.23
C ALA A 40 -7.50 -7.49 -10.87
N GLY A 41 -6.94 -8.28 -9.95
CA GLY A 41 -6.41 -7.75 -8.68
C GLY A 41 -5.21 -6.81 -8.88
N ILE A 42 -4.31 -7.12 -9.83
CA ILE A 42 -3.18 -6.22 -10.17
C ILE A 42 -3.70 -4.93 -10.80
N ALA A 43 -4.71 -5.02 -11.66
CA ALA A 43 -5.34 -3.85 -12.26
C ALA A 43 -6.06 -2.98 -11.21
N LEU A 44 -6.75 -3.62 -10.25
CA LEU A 44 -7.36 -2.93 -9.10
C LEU A 44 -6.31 -2.18 -8.28
N HIS A 45 -5.16 -2.77 -7.99
CA HIS A 45 -4.06 -2.09 -7.30
C HIS A 45 -3.66 -0.79 -8.02
N ARG A 46 -3.49 -0.85 -9.35
CA ARG A 46 -3.13 0.32 -10.17
C ARG A 46 -4.23 1.37 -10.17
N ALA A 47 -5.49 0.96 -10.22
CA ALA A 47 -6.63 1.88 -10.17
C ALA A 47 -6.71 2.59 -8.82
N VAL A 48 -6.50 1.87 -7.71
CA VAL A 48 -6.40 2.43 -6.36
C VAL A 48 -5.28 3.45 -6.26
N ASP A 49 -4.08 3.12 -6.75
CA ASP A 49 -2.94 4.03 -6.70
C ASP A 49 -3.20 5.29 -7.52
N ARG A 50 -3.72 5.14 -8.75
CA ARG A 50 -4.06 6.30 -9.57
C ARG A 50 -5.10 7.20 -8.91
N PHE A 51 -6.19 6.62 -8.40
CA PHE A 51 -7.22 7.39 -7.70
C PHE A 51 -6.63 8.11 -6.48
N THR A 52 -5.77 7.44 -5.71
CA THR A 52 -5.12 7.99 -4.53
C THR A 52 -4.15 9.13 -4.90
N ASP A 53 -3.31 8.92 -5.91
CA ASP A 53 -2.29 9.87 -6.34
C ASP A 53 -2.88 11.20 -6.84
N ASP A 54 -4.03 11.14 -7.50
CA ASP A 54 -4.72 12.28 -8.10
C ASP A 54 -5.68 13.00 -7.12
N HIS A 55 -5.99 12.39 -5.96
CA HIS A 55 -7.03 12.92 -5.06
C HIS A 55 -6.56 14.15 -4.27
N THR A 56 -7.39 15.20 -4.24
CA THR A 56 -7.06 16.49 -3.60
C THR A 56 -6.72 16.36 -2.10
N LEU A 57 -7.45 15.51 -1.36
CA LEU A 57 -7.14 15.22 0.06
C LEU A 57 -5.76 14.58 0.25
N VAL A 58 -5.33 13.69 -0.65
CA VAL A 58 -4.02 13.04 -0.58
C VAL A 58 -2.91 14.02 -0.96
N LEU A 59 -3.15 14.88 -1.96
CA LEU A 59 -2.26 15.99 -2.29
C LEU A 59 -2.08 16.94 -1.09
N ALA A 60 -3.14 17.21 -0.33
CA ALA A 60 -3.07 18.00 0.90
C ALA A 60 -2.25 17.30 1.99
N SER A 61 -2.37 15.97 2.16
CA SER A 61 -1.50 15.20 3.07
C SER A 61 -0.03 15.27 2.66
N ARG A 62 0.26 15.19 1.35
CA ARG A 62 1.63 15.29 0.82
C ARG A 62 2.26 16.65 1.12
N ALA A 63 1.46 17.71 1.17
CA ALA A 63 1.91 19.06 1.49
C ALA A 63 2.33 19.23 2.96
N CYS A 64 1.95 18.31 3.86
CA CYS A 64 2.41 18.31 5.25
C CYS A 64 3.87 17.84 5.40
N MET A 65 4.47 17.26 4.36
CA MET A 65 5.83 16.72 4.49
C MET A 65 6.88 17.83 4.43
N ALA A 66 7.90 17.73 5.28
CA ALA A 66 8.97 18.71 5.33
C ALA A 66 9.69 18.86 3.96
N PRO A 67 10.31 20.03 3.68
CA PRO A 67 11.00 20.29 2.43
C PRO A 67 11.96 19.19 1.95
N GLU A 68 12.71 18.60 2.88
CA GLU A 68 13.72 17.56 2.67
C GLU A 68 13.10 16.21 2.28
N ARG A 69 11.82 16.01 2.62
CA ARG A 69 11.05 14.78 2.40
C ARG A 69 10.02 14.88 1.28
N ARG A 70 9.80 16.06 0.68
CA ARG A 70 8.80 16.29 -0.40
C ARG A 70 8.82 15.26 -1.52
N ARG A 71 10.01 14.85 -1.97
CA ARG A 71 10.18 13.84 -3.04
C ARG A 71 9.67 12.44 -2.67
N PHE A 72 9.47 12.18 -1.38
CA PHE A 72 8.99 10.93 -0.81
C PHE A 72 7.58 11.05 -0.27
N ALA A 73 6.95 12.21 -0.41
CA ALA A 73 5.67 12.49 0.23
C ALA A 73 4.58 11.47 -0.14
N GLY A 74 4.56 10.97 -1.39
CA GLY A 74 3.65 9.90 -1.78
C GLY A 74 3.85 8.63 -0.94
N ILE A 75 5.07 8.12 -0.91
CA ILE A 75 5.43 6.89 -0.15
C ILE A 75 5.13 7.06 1.35
N LEU A 76 5.47 8.22 1.91
CA LEU A 76 5.23 8.51 3.32
C LEU A 76 3.74 8.50 3.63
N VAL A 77 2.94 9.23 2.84
CA VAL A 77 1.48 9.28 3.01
C VAL A 77 0.84 7.91 2.83
N ASP A 78 1.30 7.09 1.87
CA ASP A 78 0.80 5.72 1.69
C ASP A 78 1.03 4.85 2.94
N VAL A 79 2.22 4.93 3.55
CA VAL A 79 2.53 4.25 4.82
C VAL A 79 1.67 4.78 5.96
N PHE A 80 1.48 6.09 6.05
CA PHE A 80 0.69 6.71 7.12
C PHE A 80 -0.80 6.37 7.00
N TYR A 81 -1.32 6.26 5.78
CA TYR A 81 -2.71 5.85 5.57
C TYR A 81 -2.93 4.38 5.95
N ASP A 82 -1.97 3.49 5.68
CA ASP A 82 -2.01 2.14 6.23
C ASP A 82 -1.93 2.12 7.76
N HIS A 83 -1.16 3.03 8.38
CA HIS A 83 -1.14 3.21 9.82
C HIS A 83 -2.51 3.60 10.37
N PHE A 84 -3.16 4.63 9.79
CA PHE A 84 -4.49 5.05 10.24
C PHE A 84 -5.56 3.98 9.99
N LEU A 85 -5.47 3.23 8.89
CA LEU A 85 -6.35 2.09 8.63
C LEU A 85 -6.18 1.02 9.71
N ALA A 86 -4.95 0.64 10.04
CA ALA A 86 -4.65 -0.35 11.06
C ALA A 86 -5.07 0.13 12.47
N ARG A 87 -4.76 1.39 12.79
CA ARG A 87 -5.05 2.01 14.08
C ARG A 87 -6.55 2.11 14.34
N HIS A 88 -7.32 2.44 13.31
CA HIS A 88 -8.78 2.62 13.38
C HIS A 88 -9.56 1.47 12.75
N TRP A 89 -8.96 0.29 12.69
CA TRP A 89 -9.48 -0.86 11.94
C TRP A 89 -10.95 -1.19 12.19
N ARG A 90 -11.39 -1.11 13.45
CA ARG A 90 -12.79 -1.39 13.87
C ARG A 90 -13.83 -0.45 13.25
N ARG A 91 -13.41 0.70 12.71
CA ARG A 91 -14.29 1.61 11.95
C ARG A 91 -14.60 1.08 10.55
N TYR A 92 -13.73 0.23 10.00
CA TYR A 92 -13.78 -0.19 8.59
C TYR A 92 -14.05 -1.68 8.41
N HIS A 93 -13.90 -2.47 9.47
CA HIS A 93 -14.10 -3.91 9.41
C HIS A 93 -14.51 -4.49 10.77
N ASP A 94 -15.46 -5.43 10.76
CA ASP A 94 -16.03 -6.00 11.97
C ASP A 94 -15.11 -7.03 12.65
N GLN A 95 -14.30 -7.76 11.87
CA GLN A 95 -13.35 -8.73 12.41
C GLN A 95 -12.08 -8.05 12.94
N PRO A 96 -11.39 -8.61 13.96
CA PRO A 96 -10.09 -8.10 14.42
C PRO A 96 -9.05 -8.02 13.28
N LEU A 97 -8.15 -7.04 13.34
CA LEU A 97 -7.11 -6.83 12.32
C LEU A 97 -6.24 -8.07 12.16
N GLU A 98 -5.82 -8.68 13.27
CA GLU A 98 -4.97 -9.88 13.31
C GLU A 98 -5.69 -11.11 12.75
N HIS A 99 -7.03 -11.12 12.73
CA HIS A 99 -7.77 -12.18 12.06
C HIS A 99 -7.68 -11.99 10.54
N PHE A 100 -7.92 -10.77 10.06
CA PHE A 100 -7.84 -10.42 8.65
C PHE A 100 -6.42 -10.64 8.09
N THR A 101 -5.37 -10.18 8.76
CA THR A 101 -3.98 -10.33 8.28
C THR A 101 -3.58 -11.80 8.21
N ARG A 102 -3.98 -12.63 9.19
CA ARG A 102 -3.79 -14.10 9.13
C ARG A 102 -4.46 -14.72 7.90
N GLN A 103 -5.66 -14.27 7.52
CA GLN A 103 -6.31 -14.74 6.29
C GLN A 103 -5.53 -14.32 5.04
N VAL A 104 -5.07 -13.06 4.98
CA VAL A 104 -4.20 -12.57 3.90
C VAL A 104 -2.97 -13.47 3.73
N TYR A 105 -2.25 -13.75 4.83
CA TYR A 105 -1.08 -14.63 4.77
C TYR A 105 -1.42 -16.07 4.40
N ALA A 106 -2.57 -16.60 4.84
CA ALA A 106 -3.04 -17.93 4.49
C ALA A 106 -3.34 -18.07 2.99
N VAL A 107 -3.80 -17.01 2.33
CA VAL A 107 -3.98 -16.95 0.87
C VAL A 107 -2.63 -16.90 0.14
N LEU A 108 -1.69 -16.09 0.61
CA LEU A 108 -0.42 -15.87 -0.09
C LEU A 108 0.57 -17.04 0.08
N TRP A 109 0.61 -17.67 1.25
CA TRP A 109 1.66 -18.63 1.61
C TRP A 109 1.74 -19.89 0.73
N PRO A 110 0.63 -20.55 0.35
CA PRO A 110 0.66 -21.79 -0.44
C PRO A 110 1.29 -21.60 -1.82
N GLN A 111 1.02 -20.45 -2.45
CA GLN A 111 1.44 -20.11 -3.81
C GLN A 111 2.74 -19.29 -3.87
N ARG A 112 3.38 -19.01 -2.73
CA ARG A 112 4.54 -18.11 -2.62
C ARG A 112 5.68 -18.35 -3.60
N ARG A 113 5.90 -19.61 -4.02
CA ARG A 113 6.98 -19.98 -4.97
C ARG A 113 6.76 -19.45 -6.39
N GLN A 114 5.53 -19.03 -6.70
CA GLN A 114 5.15 -18.48 -8.02
C GLN A 114 5.28 -16.95 -8.07
N PHE A 115 5.45 -16.30 -6.92
CA PHE A 115 5.52 -14.84 -6.86
C PHE A 115 6.86 -14.30 -7.40
N PRO A 116 6.94 -13.01 -7.75
CA PRO A 116 8.23 -12.38 -8.06
C PRO A 116 9.24 -12.56 -6.91
N GLU A 117 10.52 -12.77 -7.23
CA GLU A 117 11.58 -13.11 -6.27
C GLU A 117 11.63 -12.18 -5.05
N ARG A 118 11.38 -10.88 -5.27
CA ARG A 118 11.36 -9.90 -4.18
C ARG A 118 10.26 -10.21 -3.16
N LEU A 119 9.05 -10.57 -3.60
CA LEU A 119 7.97 -10.96 -2.69
C LEU A 119 8.28 -12.29 -2.02
N GLN A 120 8.84 -13.26 -2.76
CA GLN A 120 9.27 -14.55 -2.16
C GLN A 120 10.23 -14.36 -0.99
N ARG A 121 11.17 -13.42 -1.10
CA ARG A 121 12.18 -13.14 -0.07
C ARG A 121 11.60 -12.46 1.17
N ILE A 122 10.63 -11.55 1.01
CA ILE A 122 10.10 -10.79 2.14
C ILE A 122 8.90 -11.45 2.82
N LEU A 123 8.10 -12.24 2.09
CA LEU A 123 6.86 -12.82 2.60
C LEU A 123 7.03 -13.67 3.88
N PRO A 124 8.10 -14.49 4.05
CA PRO A 124 8.33 -15.21 5.31
C PRO A 124 8.42 -14.31 6.54
N TRP A 125 9.17 -13.21 6.44
CA TRP A 125 9.33 -12.23 7.51
C TRP A 125 8.06 -11.42 7.72
N MET A 126 7.45 -11.00 6.62
CA MET A 126 6.18 -10.27 6.62
C MET A 126 5.08 -11.03 7.36
N ARG A 127 5.03 -12.36 7.21
CA ARG A 127 4.10 -13.25 7.91
C ARG A 127 4.52 -13.51 9.36
N ALA A 128 5.81 -13.76 9.62
CA ALA A 128 6.30 -14.08 10.97
C ALA A 128 6.06 -12.94 11.97
N ASP A 129 6.26 -11.70 11.51
CA ASP A 129 6.16 -10.50 12.35
C ASP A 129 4.83 -9.75 12.18
N ASP A 130 3.89 -10.32 11.41
CA ASP A 130 2.61 -9.69 11.03
C ASP A 130 2.74 -8.21 10.66
N TRP A 131 3.54 -7.93 9.61
CA TRP A 131 3.79 -6.55 9.18
C TRP A 131 2.50 -5.77 8.91
N LEU A 132 1.48 -6.42 8.37
CA LEU A 132 0.21 -5.78 8.04
C LEU A 132 -0.51 -5.29 9.31
N ALA A 133 -0.58 -6.10 10.36
CA ALA A 133 -1.19 -5.66 11.62
C ALA A 133 -0.29 -4.68 12.38
N SER A 134 1.03 -4.82 12.22
CA SER A 134 2.02 -3.98 12.90
C SER A 134 1.87 -2.51 12.57
N TYR A 135 1.31 -2.16 11.41
CA TYR A 135 1.02 -0.76 11.03
C TYR A 135 0.19 -0.02 12.08
N ALA A 136 -0.56 -0.68 12.98
CA ALA A 136 -1.27 -0.01 14.07
C ALA A 136 -0.34 0.70 15.08
N LYS A 137 0.96 0.41 15.05
CA LYS A 137 1.99 0.96 15.95
C LYS A 137 2.88 1.95 15.21
N ILE A 138 3.17 3.09 15.83
CA ILE A 138 4.03 4.14 15.24
C ILE A 138 5.47 3.63 15.11
N GLU A 139 5.94 2.82 16.05
CA GLU A 139 7.28 2.23 16.03
C GLU A 139 7.47 1.30 14.81
N SER A 140 6.40 0.61 14.41
CA SER A 140 6.41 -0.23 13.20
C SER A 140 6.43 0.62 11.93
N VAL A 141 5.73 1.75 11.91
CA VAL A 141 5.83 2.74 10.82
C VAL A 141 7.27 3.23 10.67
N ASP A 142 7.88 3.66 11.77
CA ASP A 142 9.27 4.13 11.78
C ASP A 142 10.24 3.05 11.26
N ALA A 143 10.11 1.82 11.75
CA ALA A 143 10.92 0.69 11.30
C ALA A 143 10.73 0.38 9.80
N VAL A 144 9.50 0.49 9.28
CA VAL A 144 9.20 0.31 7.85
C VAL A 144 9.89 1.39 7.02
N LEU A 145 9.82 2.65 7.42
CA LEU A 145 10.47 3.75 6.72
C LEU A 145 11.99 3.58 6.68
N HIS A 146 12.61 3.25 7.82
CA HIS A 146 14.03 2.88 7.90
C HIS A 146 14.37 1.67 7.03
N GLY A 147 13.47 0.68 6.95
CA GLY A 147 13.63 -0.48 6.07
C GLY A 147 13.57 -0.12 4.58
N MET A 148 12.73 0.85 4.21
CA MET A 148 12.59 1.32 2.84
C MET A 148 13.81 2.11 2.35
N THR A 149 14.47 2.90 3.20
CA THR A 149 15.68 3.65 2.81
C THR A 149 16.79 2.72 2.31
N ARG A 150 16.94 1.55 2.93
CA ARG A 150 17.92 0.51 2.54
C ARG A 150 17.67 -0.10 1.15
N ARG A 151 16.46 0.05 0.60
CA ARG A 151 16.07 -0.49 -0.72
C ARG A 151 16.47 0.42 -1.87
N PHE A 152 16.69 1.71 -1.63
CA PHE A 152 17.11 2.66 -2.67
C PHE A 152 18.62 2.53 -2.89
N ARG A 153 19.02 2.07 -4.09
CA ARG A 153 20.42 1.84 -4.52
C ARG A 153 21.34 3.08 -4.48
N TYR A 154 20.87 4.23 -3.98
CA TYR A 154 21.63 5.47 -3.78
C TYR A 154 21.27 6.07 -2.40
N THR A 155 21.99 5.62 -1.39
CA THR A 155 21.65 5.70 0.05
C THR A 155 21.60 7.11 0.63
N ALA A 156 22.48 8.03 0.22
CA ALA A 156 22.53 9.38 0.81
C ALA A 156 21.25 10.19 0.53
N ARG A 157 20.70 10.04 -0.68
CA ARG A 157 19.52 10.78 -1.11
C ARG A 157 18.24 10.26 -0.42
N ALA A 158 18.22 9.00 0.02
CA ALA A 158 17.07 8.40 0.70
C ALA A 158 17.10 8.48 2.22
N ALA A 159 18.19 8.97 2.81
CA ALA A 159 18.29 9.19 4.24
C ALA A 159 17.11 9.99 4.82
N PRO A 160 16.61 11.09 4.20
CA PRO A 160 15.51 11.86 4.77
C PRO A 160 14.20 11.08 4.95
N MET A 161 13.98 9.98 4.21
CA MET A 161 12.78 9.17 4.36
C MET A 161 12.71 8.44 5.70
N ALA A 162 13.86 8.09 6.30
CA ALA A 162 13.91 7.44 7.60
C ALA A 162 13.26 8.31 8.67
N ASP A 163 13.46 9.64 8.60
CA ASP A 163 12.89 10.62 9.51
C ASP A 163 11.42 10.97 9.19
N GLY A 164 10.76 10.25 8.28
CA GLY A 164 9.37 10.52 7.90
C GLY A 164 8.40 10.40 9.07
N VAL A 165 8.71 9.59 10.08
CA VAL A 165 7.88 9.50 11.30
C VAL A 165 7.75 10.84 12.02
N HIS A 166 8.74 11.74 11.89
CA HIS A 166 8.65 13.08 12.47
C HIS A 166 7.54 13.92 11.81
N ASP A 167 7.32 13.79 10.49
CA ASP A 167 6.19 14.46 9.83
C ASP A 167 4.86 13.88 10.30
N LEU A 168 4.79 12.55 10.44
CA LEU A 168 3.60 11.88 10.95
C LEU A 168 3.23 12.41 12.34
N LEU A 169 4.19 12.49 13.25
CA LEU A 169 3.96 12.98 14.62
C LEU A 169 3.61 14.48 14.64
N ALA A 170 4.31 15.30 13.85
CA ALA A 170 4.07 16.75 13.79
C ALA A 170 2.69 17.11 13.22
N HIS A 171 2.17 16.30 12.30
CA HIS A 171 0.92 16.55 11.58
C HIS A 171 -0.14 15.46 11.80
N TYR A 172 -0.04 14.69 12.88
CA TYR A 172 -0.83 13.47 13.11
C TYR A 172 -2.34 13.71 12.94
N GLY A 173 -2.90 14.69 13.67
CA GLY A 173 -4.34 14.99 13.62
C GLY A 173 -4.82 15.44 12.23
N THR A 174 -4.02 16.24 11.52
CA THR A 174 -4.35 16.68 10.15
C THR A 174 -4.36 15.51 9.17
N LEU A 175 -3.30 14.68 9.21
CA LEU A 175 -3.18 13.51 8.34
C LEU A 175 -4.27 12.48 8.63
N GLU A 176 -4.61 12.27 9.90
CA GLU A 176 -5.69 11.38 10.35
C GLU A 176 -7.05 11.85 9.85
N GLN A 177 -7.35 13.15 9.97
CA GLN A 177 -8.60 13.73 9.48
C GLN A 177 -8.72 13.59 7.95
N GLN A 178 -7.63 13.86 7.22
CA GLN A 178 -7.58 13.70 5.77
C GLN A 178 -7.80 12.24 5.37
N PHE A 179 -7.16 11.29 6.05
CA PHE A 179 -7.40 9.86 5.85
C PHE A 179 -8.86 9.48 6.09
N HIS A 180 -9.45 9.90 7.20
CA HIS A 180 -10.86 9.60 7.52
C HIS A 180 -11.84 10.18 6.50
N SER A 181 -11.47 11.28 5.86
CA SER A 181 -12.28 11.91 4.81
C SER A 181 -12.09 11.23 3.46
N PHE A 182 -10.86 10.77 3.16
CA PHE A 182 -10.51 10.15 1.88
C PHE A 182 -10.88 8.67 1.79
N PHE A 183 -10.59 7.88 2.82
CA PHE A 183 -10.66 6.42 2.72
C PHE A 183 -12.06 5.88 2.38
N PRO A 184 -13.18 6.42 2.90
CA PRO A 184 -14.51 6.03 2.44
C PRO A 184 -14.73 6.25 0.94
N LEU A 185 -14.24 7.37 0.39
CA LEU A 185 -14.32 7.66 -1.04
C LEU A 185 -13.55 6.63 -1.88
N LEU A 186 -12.39 6.19 -1.37
CA LEU A 186 -11.61 5.14 -2.02
C LEU A 186 -12.34 3.78 -1.97
N VAL A 187 -12.96 3.44 -0.84
CA VAL A 187 -13.79 2.22 -0.72
C VAL A 187 -14.94 2.26 -1.71
N ASP A 188 -15.68 3.37 -1.78
CA ASP A 188 -16.79 3.55 -2.71
C ASP A 188 -16.32 3.49 -4.17
N PHE A 189 -15.18 4.11 -4.50
CA PHE A 189 -14.58 4.01 -5.82
C PHE A 189 -14.31 2.54 -6.19
N THR A 190 -13.70 1.77 -5.29
CA THR A 190 -13.40 0.36 -5.57
C THR A 190 -14.64 -0.52 -5.68
N ALA A 191 -15.69 -0.25 -4.91
CA ALA A 191 -16.95 -0.99 -4.98
C ALA A 191 -17.70 -0.77 -6.31
N ASN A 192 -17.46 0.37 -6.96
CA ASN A 192 -18.11 0.76 -8.21
C ASN A 192 -17.21 0.60 -9.46
N LEU A 193 -16.02 0.00 -9.32
CA LEU A 193 -15.15 -0.27 -10.47
C LEU A 193 -15.81 -1.30 -11.39
N PRO A 194 -15.85 -1.05 -12.71
CA PRO A 194 -16.36 -2.04 -13.65
C PRO A 194 -15.52 -3.32 -13.61
N PRO A 195 -16.12 -4.50 -13.84
CA PRO A 195 -15.45 -5.80 -13.73
C PRO A 195 -14.27 -6.02 -14.71
N GLN A 196 -14.10 -5.16 -15.71
CA GLN A 196 -13.12 -5.30 -16.78
C GLN A 196 -12.11 -4.13 -16.70
N LEU A 197 -10.95 -4.40 -16.12
CA LEU A 197 -9.84 -3.44 -15.98
C LEU A 197 -8.68 -3.83 -16.93
N ASP A 198 -8.96 -4.13 -18.19
CA ASP A 198 -7.91 -4.54 -19.14
C ASP A 198 -7.14 -3.36 -19.76
N ASP A 199 -7.63 -2.13 -19.61
CA ASP A 199 -7.18 -0.99 -20.44
C ASP A 199 -6.53 0.18 -19.68
N PHE A 200 -6.01 -0.03 -18.47
CA PHE A 200 -5.18 0.99 -17.84
C PHE A 200 -3.73 0.91 -18.36
N PRO A 201 -3.28 1.82 -19.25
CA PRO A 201 -1.88 1.86 -19.63
C PRO A 201 -1.06 2.07 -18.35
N ALA A 202 -0.02 1.26 -18.17
CA ALA A 202 0.94 1.47 -17.11
C ALA A 202 1.46 2.91 -17.22
N SER A 203 1.14 3.75 -16.23
CA SER A 203 1.63 5.12 -16.18
C SER A 203 3.15 5.10 -16.30
N VAL A 204 3.66 5.72 -17.36
CA VAL A 204 5.07 5.99 -17.53
C VAL A 204 5.46 7.05 -16.50
N THR A 205 5.90 6.62 -15.32
CA THR A 205 6.63 7.46 -14.37
C THR A 205 8.09 7.01 -14.29
N ALA A 206 8.76 7.08 -15.44
CA ALA A 206 10.19 7.33 -15.48
C ALA A 206 10.41 8.85 -15.58
N ARG A 207 10.20 9.59 -14.49
CA ARG A 207 10.94 10.85 -14.29
C ARG A 207 12.17 10.51 -13.46
N ARG A 208 13.20 10.04 -14.17
CA ARG A 208 14.59 10.11 -13.70
C ARG A 208 15.11 11.48 -14.10
N GLY A 209 15.24 12.37 -13.12
CA GLY A 209 16.23 13.44 -13.08
C GLY A 209 17.27 13.08 -12.03
#